data_AF-A0A947CST0-F1
#
_entry.id   AF-A0A947CST0-F1
#
_cell.length_a   1.000
_cell.length_b   1.000
_cell.length_c   1.000
_cell.angle_alpha   90.00
_cell.angle_beta   90.00
_cell.angle_gamma   90.00
#
_symmetry.space_group_name_H-M   'P 1'
#
loop_
_entity.id
_entity.type
_entity.pdbx_description
1 polymer ?
#
loop_
_entity_poly.entity_id
_entity_poly.type
_entity_poly.pdbx_seq_one_letter_code
_entity_poly.pdbx_strand_id
1 'polypeptide(L)'
;MGRKAVGVAGLVAMLGLAACALPNGDGGELTTVGVSCEVQADLYPNTRRPLDLLVVIDDSPAMQPYLDQVDEFMADLGRVLDNLERRPSVHLAVISADPEQGGRFQRGDACSLAPAFAVRTQPPWWQCDSPGCGYRNFEGELPDAASCLGALPLGDTAEPQPLAMALSAVDGTAPD
;
A
#
# COMPACT_ATOMS: atom_id res chain seq x y z
N MET A 1 -11.89 0.18 26.61
CA MET A 1 -12.88 -0.72 25.97
C MET A 1 -13.57 0.06 24.86
N GLY A 2 -13.06 -0.01 23.63
CA GLY A 2 -13.59 0.68 22.46
C GLY A 2 -13.45 -0.22 21.24
N ARG A 3 -14.54 -0.40 20.51
CA ARG A 3 -14.76 -1.47 19.51
C ARG A 3 -13.88 -1.32 18.28
N LYS A 4 -13.20 -2.41 17.87
CA LYS A 4 -12.57 -2.56 16.54
C LYS A 4 -13.67 -2.69 15.47
N ALA A 5 -13.70 -1.77 14.51
CA ALA A 5 -14.48 -1.93 13.29
C ALA A 5 -13.69 -2.84 12.33
N VAL A 6 -14.15 -4.08 12.18
CA VAL A 6 -13.65 -4.99 11.14
C VAL A 6 -14.31 -4.56 9.84
N GLY A 7 -13.54 -3.92 8.96
CA GLY A 7 -13.97 -3.58 7.61
C GLY A 7 -14.14 -4.84 6.77
N VAL A 8 -15.38 -5.27 6.57
CA VAL A 8 -15.74 -6.35 5.64
C VAL A 8 -15.51 -5.84 4.22
N ALA A 9 -14.54 -6.43 3.52
CA ALA A 9 -14.33 -6.21 2.10
C ALA A 9 -15.53 -6.76 1.31
N GLY A 10 -16.40 -5.87 0.83
CA GLY A 10 -17.49 -6.22 -0.08
C GLY A 10 -16.95 -6.56 -1.46
N LEU A 11 -17.01 -7.85 -1.82
CA LEU A 11 -16.84 -8.31 -3.19
C LEU A 11 -18.16 -8.05 -3.94
N VAL A 12 -18.16 -7.13 -4.90
CA VAL A 12 -19.30 -6.95 -5.81
C VAL A 12 -19.01 -7.75 -7.07
N ALA A 13 -19.61 -8.94 -7.18
CA ALA A 13 -19.64 -9.70 -8.42
C ALA A 13 -20.85 -9.22 -9.25
N MET A 14 -20.62 -8.55 -10.38
CA MET A 14 -21.67 -8.44 -11.39
C MET A 14 -21.73 -9.76 -12.15
N LEU A 15 -22.73 -10.58 -11.83
CA LEU A 15 -23.06 -11.75 -12.63
C LEU A 15 -23.74 -11.28 -13.92
N GLY A 16 -23.00 -11.31 -15.04
CA GLY A 16 -23.62 -11.36 -16.35
C GLY A 16 -24.36 -12.68 -16.50
N LEU A 17 -25.69 -12.63 -16.61
CA LEU A 17 -26.51 -13.79 -16.98
C LEU A 17 -26.15 -14.18 -18.42
N ALA A 18 -25.25 -15.15 -18.59
CA ALA A 18 -25.14 -15.88 -19.83
C ALA A 18 -26.39 -16.76 -19.94
N ALA A 19 -27.32 -16.38 -20.82
CA ALA A 19 -28.46 -17.22 -21.17
C ALA A 19 -27.94 -18.49 -21.85
N CYS A 20 -27.85 -19.60 -21.12
CA CYS A 20 -27.65 -20.92 -21.72
C CYS A 20 -28.91 -21.27 -22.52
N ALA A 21 -28.87 -21.05 -23.83
CA ALA A 21 -29.88 -21.60 -24.73
C ALA A 21 -29.76 -23.14 -24.69
N LEU A 22 -30.74 -23.81 -24.10
CA LEU A 22 -30.88 -25.26 -24.21
C LEU A 22 -31.18 -25.60 -25.68
N PRO A 23 -30.47 -26.57 -26.29
CA PRO A 23 -30.89 -27.09 -27.58
C PRO A 23 -32.23 -27.84 -27.38
N ASN A 24 -33.29 -27.39 -28.04
CA ASN A 24 -34.52 -28.17 -28.17
C ASN A 24 -34.25 -29.37 -29.08
N GLY A 25 -33.99 -30.53 -28.48
CA GLY A 25 -33.81 -31.80 -29.19
C GLY A 25 -34.91 -32.78 -28.80
N ASP A 26 -35.81 -33.06 -29.74
CA ASP A 26 -36.80 -34.14 -29.64
C ASP A 26 -36.10 -35.51 -29.58
N GLY A 27 -36.43 -36.28 -28.54
CA GLY A 27 -36.35 -37.75 -28.51
C GLY A 27 -35.04 -38.40 -28.95
N GLY A 28 -34.00 -38.36 -28.11
CA GLY A 28 -32.80 -39.17 -28.31
C GLY A 28 -31.92 -39.21 -27.06
N GLU A 29 -31.69 -40.44 -26.57
CA GLU A 29 -30.61 -40.91 -25.69
C GLU A 29 -29.87 -39.86 -24.82
N LEU A 30 -30.06 -39.96 -23.49
CA LEU A 30 -29.34 -39.20 -22.46
C LEU A 30 -27.83 -39.49 -22.52
N THR A 31 -27.13 -38.83 -23.42
CA THR A 31 -25.69 -38.60 -23.29
C THR A 31 -25.53 -37.38 -22.41
N THR A 32 -24.99 -37.58 -21.20
CA THR A 32 -24.57 -36.50 -20.31
C THR A 32 -23.38 -35.77 -20.93
N VAL A 33 -23.64 -34.93 -21.94
CA VAL A 33 -22.69 -33.92 -22.37
C VAL A 33 -22.67 -32.89 -21.24
N GLY A 34 -21.64 -32.94 -20.41
CA GLY A 34 -21.42 -31.96 -19.35
C GLY A 34 -21.35 -30.58 -19.97
N VAL A 35 -22.43 -29.80 -19.83
CA VAL A 35 -22.43 -28.40 -20.23
C VAL A 35 -21.59 -27.67 -19.19
N SER A 36 -20.30 -27.52 -19.50
CA SER A 36 -19.39 -26.67 -18.74
C SER A 36 -19.86 -25.23 -18.94
N CYS A 37 -20.62 -24.71 -17.98
CA CYS A 37 -20.86 -23.29 -17.88
C CYS A 37 -19.57 -22.65 -17.35
N GLU A 38 -18.67 -22.26 -18.26
CA GLU A 38 -17.58 -21.36 -17.89
C GLU A 38 -18.21 -20.02 -17.49
N VAL A 39 -18.29 -19.79 -16.18
CA VAL A 39 -18.61 -18.48 -15.63
C VAL A 39 -17.41 -17.59 -15.92
N GLN A 40 -17.49 -16.83 -17.01
CA GLN A 40 -16.52 -15.79 -17.33
C GLN A 40 -16.83 -14.60 -16.40
N ALA A 41 -16.33 -14.68 -15.18
CA ALA A 41 -16.33 -13.54 -14.27
C ALA A 41 -15.21 -12.60 -14.71
N ASP A 42 -15.58 -11.53 -15.41
CA ASP A 42 -14.68 -10.39 -15.57
C ASP A 42 -14.49 -9.76 -14.19
N LEU A 43 -13.49 -10.25 -13.46
CA LEU A 43 -12.97 -9.60 -12.28
C LEU A 43 -12.38 -8.28 -12.76
N TYR A 44 -13.18 -7.22 -12.77
CA TYR A 44 -12.64 -5.87 -12.81
C TYR A 44 -11.91 -5.68 -11.49
N PRO A 45 -10.55 -5.69 -11.48
CA PRO A 45 -9.86 -5.42 -10.24
C PRO A 45 -10.29 -4.01 -9.85
N ASN A 46 -10.88 -3.88 -8.67
CA ASN A 46 -11.20 -2.58 -8.10
C ASN A 46 -9.86 -1.96 -7.66
N THR A 47 -9.02 -1.59 -8.64
CA THR A 47 -7.58 -1.25 -8.54
C THR A 47 -7.32 0.08 -7.83
N ARG A 48 -8.24 0.55 -7.01
CA ARG A 48 -8.16 1.88 -6.39
C ARG A 48 -8.12 1.81 -4.87
N ARG A 49 -7.69 0.68 -4.32
CA ARG A 49 -7.29 0.66 -2.92
C ARG A 49 -6.00 1.48 -2.80
N PRO A 50 -5.88 2.34 -1.77
CA PRO A 50 -4.60 2.94 -1.47
C PRO A 50 -3.55 1.84 -1.26
N LEU A 51 -2.35 2.11 -1.73
CA LEU A 51 -1.17 1.31 -1.44
C LEU A 51 -0.55 1.85 -0.16
N ASP A 52 -0.75 1.12 0.94
CA ASP A 52 -0.15 1.41 2.22
C ASP A 52 1.21 0.70 2.31
N LEU A 53 2.28 1.46 2.49
CA LEU A 53 3.66 0.99 2.61
C LEU A 53 4.20 1.39 3.97
N LEU A 54 4.62 0.39 4.75
CA LEU A 54 5.37 0.58 5.99
C LEU A 54 6.78 0.04 5.75
N VAL A 55 7.77 0.92 5.78
CA VAL A 55 9.18 0.54 5.66
C VAL A 55 9.80 0.52 7.04
N VAL A 56 10.47 -0.58 7.36
CA VAL A 56 11.20 -0.73 8.62
C VAL A 56 12.69 -0.70 8.30
N ILE A 57 13.39 0.28 8.87
CA ILE A 57 14.81 0.49 8.61
C ILE A 57 15.61 0.07 9.84
N ASP A 58 16.58 -0.81 9.62
CA ASP A 58 17.64 -1.04 10.59
C ASP A 58 18.56 0.19 10.62
N ASP A 59 18.56 0.89 11.74
CA ASP A 59 19.36 2.09 12.01
C ASP A 59 20.51 1.80 12.99
N SER A 60 20.85 0.52 13.23
CA SER A 60 21.97 0.15 14.09
C SER A 60 23.30 0.67 13.55
N PRO A 61 24.35 0.80 14.40
CA PRO A 61 25.67 1.25 13.95
C PRO A 61 26.27 0.41 12.82
N ALA A 62 25.86 -0.86 12.70
CA ALA A 62 26.29 -1.74 11.60
C ALA A 62 25.78 -1.28 10.23
N MET A 63 24.73 -0.47 10.19
CA MET A 63 24.14 0.09 8.97
C MET A 63 24.78 1.39 8.50
N GLN A 64 25.72 1.97 9.27
CA GLN A 64 26.44 3.18 8.89
C GLN A 64 27.01 3.19 7.45
N PRO A 65 27.68 2.14 6.94
CA PRO A 65 28.21 2.15 5.58
C PRO A 65 27.14 2.02 4.49
N TYR A 66 25.88 1.78 4.87
CA TYR A 66 24.75 1.54 3.98
C TYR A 66 23.75 2.69 3.90
N LEU A 67 23.94 3.77 4.68
CA LEU A 67 22.97 4.86 4.81
C LEU A 67 22.69 5.56 3.47
N ASP A 68 23.73 5.79 2.67
CA ASP A 68 23.59 6.41 1.34
C ASP A 68 22.75 5.50 0.40
N GLN A 69 22.93 4.17 0.47
CA GLN A 69 22.15 3.24 -0.34
C GLN A 69 20.70 3.14 0.13
N VAL A 70 20.43 3.29 1.42
CA VAL A 70 19.06 3.37 1.96
C VAL A 70 18.36 4.63 1.44
N ASP A 71 19.04 5.77 1.45
CA ASP A 71 18.52 7.03 0.90
C ASP A 71 18.20 6.90 -0.60
N GLU A 72 19.15 6.38 -1.39
CA GLU A 72 18.95 6.12 -2.83
C GLU A 72 17.78 5.16 -3.07
N PHE A 73 17.68 4.08 -2.31
CA PHE A 73 16.57 3.13 -2.40
C PHE A 73 15.21 3.81 -2.15
N MET A 74 15.13 4.68 -1.14
CA MET A 74 13.89 5.37 -0.80
C MET A 74 13.50 6.40 -1.87
N ALA A 75 14.46 7.14 -2.42
CA ALA A 75 14.23 8.02 -3.56
C ALA A 75 13.73 7.24 -4.79
N ASP A 76 14.35 6.09 -5.09
CA ASP A 76 13.99 5.22 -6.20
C ASP A 76 12.59 4.62 -6.01
N LEU A 77 12.23 4.19 -4.80
CA LEU A 77 10.89 3.74 -4.46
C LEU A 77 9.85 4.83 -4.76
N GLY A 78 10.10 6.06 -4.30
CA GLY A 78 9.24 7.20 -4.61
C GLY A 78 9.10 7.43 -6.12
N ARG A 79 10.21 7.32 -6.86
CA ARG A 79 10.21 7.50 -8.33
C ARG A 79 9.42 6.41 -9.04
N VAL A 80 9.53 5.16 -8.61
CA VAL A 80 8.73 4.05 -9.15
C VAL A 80 7.25 4.34 -8.92
N LEU A 81 6.86 4.70 -7.69
CA LEU A 81 5.48 5.00 -7.33
C LEU A 81 4.90 6.21 -8.09
N ASP A 82 5.75 7.17 -8.46
CA ASP A 82 5.38 8.32 -9.30
C ASP A 82 5.20 7.99 -10.78
N ASN A 83 5.90 6.98 -11.28
CA ASN A 83 5.93 6.67 -12.71
C ASN A 83 5.09 5.45 -13.11
N LEU A 84 4.35 4.84 -12.19
CA LEU A 84 3.38 3.79 -12.53
C LEU A 84 2.34 4.33 -13.52
N GLU A 85 2.05 3.58 -14.59
CA GLU A 85 1.04 3.94 -15.60
C GLU A 85 -0.33 4.22 -14.98
N ARG A 86 -0.67 3.45 -13.94
CA ARG A 86 -1.82 3.67 -13.06
C ARG A 86 -1.32 4.03 -11.67
N ARG A 87 -0.93 5.29 -11.50
CA ARG A 87 -0.48 5.84 -10.22
C ARG A 87 -1.50 5.55 -9.11
N PRO A 88 -1.13 4.76 -8.09
CA PRO A 88 -2.03 4.49 -6.97
C PRO A 88 -2.06 5.69 -6.03
N SER A 89 -3.12 5.77 -5.23
CA SER A 89 -3.03 6.52 -3.97
C SER A 89 -2.04 5.79 -3.06
N VAL A 90 -1.11 6.50 -2.43
CA VAL A 90 -0.03 5.93 -1.63
C VAL A 90 -0.05 6.54 -0.24
N HIS A 91 0.11 5.70 0.77
CA HIS A 91 0.54 6.11 2.10
C HIS A 91 1.89 5.44 2.37
N LEU A 92 2.92 6.23 2.69
CA LEU A 92 4.27 5.73 2.95
C LEU A 92 4.71 6.21 4.34
N ALA A 93 4.92 5.26 5.23
CA ALA A 93 5.46 5.49 6.56
C ALA A 93 6.79 4.77 6.73
N VAL A 94 7.69 5.35 7.52
CA VAL A 94 8.97 4.75 7.90
C VAL A 94 9.00 4.61 9.42
N ILE A 95 9.48 3.47 9.90
CA ILE A 95 9.79 3.23 11.30
C ILE A 95 11.22 2.70 11.44
N SER A 96 11.80 2.92 12.61
CA SER A 96 13.05 2.28 13.00
C SER A 96 12.81 0.83 13.44
N ALA A 97 13.81 -0.04 13.23
CA ALA A 97 13.87 -1.38 13.78
C ALA A 97 14.31 -1.40 15.26
N ASP A 98 14.74 -0.26 15.82
CA ASP A 98 15.12 -0.10 17.21
C ASP A 98 13.91 -0.30 18.14
N PRO A 99 13.94 -1.31 19.04
CA PRO A 99 12.86 -1.55 20.00
C PRO A 99 12.59 -0.35 20.93
N GLU A 100 13.57 0.52 21.18
CA GLU A 100 13.38 1.71 22.01
C GLU A 100 12.46 2.75 21.35
N GLN A 101 12.37 2.75 20.02
CA GLN A 101 11.49 3.63 19.24
C GLN A 101 10.03 3.14 19.22
N GLY A 102 9.76 1.91 19.66
CA GLY A 102 8.41 1.39 19.89
C GLY A 102 7.51 1.31 18.65
N GLY A 103 8.06 1.32 17.44
CA GLY A 103 7.30 1.32 16.18
C GLY A 103 6.64 2.66 15.84
N ARG A 104 7.09 3.77 16.44
CA ARG A 104 6.62 5.12 16.12
C ARG A 104 7.06 5.53 14.71
N PHE A 105 6.17 6.20 13.97
CA PHE A 105 6.49 6.79 12.68
C PHE A 105 7.54 7.89 12.84
N GLN A 106 8.55 7.83 11.99
CA GLN A 106 9.75 8.65 12.11
C GLN A 106 9.72 9.84 11.16
N ARG A 107 10.56 10.83 11.45
CA ARG A 107 10.94 11.94 10.54
C ARG A 107 9.83 12.88 10.08
N GLY A 108 8.60 12.78 10.60
CA GLY A 108 7.47 13.65 10.22
C GLY A 108 7.83 15.14 10.18
N ASP A 109 8.18 15.72 11.33
CA ASP A 109 8.54 17.14 11.44
C ASP A 109 9.77 17.51 10.60
N ALA A 110 10.78 16.63 10.57
CA ALA A 110 12.00 16.85 9.78
C ALA A 110 11.72 16.91 8.27
N CYS A 111 10.65 16.26 7.82
CA CYS A 111 10.19 16.24 6.44
C CYS A 111 8.98 17.14 6.18
N SER A 112 8.63 18.02 7.13
CA SER A 112 7.43 18.88 7.05
C SER A 112 6.13 18.10 6.80
N LEU A 113 6.05 16.88 7.33
CA LEU A 113 4.93 15.96 7.23
C LEU A 113 4.14 15.94 8.55
N ALA A 114 2.87 16.33 8.49
CA ALA A 114 1.93 16.19 9.59
C ALA A 114 0.64 15.53 9.07
N PRO A 115 0.33 14.26 9.42
CA PRO A 115 1.08 13.33 10.29
C PRO A 115 2.40 12.81 9.66
N ALA A 116 3.21 12.08 10.43
CA ALA A 116 4.56 11.60 10.08
C ALA A 116 4.62 10.46 9.03
N PHE A 117 3.83 10.59 7.96
CA PHE A 117 3.84 9.70 6.81
C PHE A 117 3.47 10.48 5.56
N ALA A 118 4.04 10.12 4.42
CA ALA A 118 3.71 10.73 3.14
C ALA A 118 2.40 10.16 2.62
N VAL A 119 1.47 11.06 2.31
CA VAL A 119 0.19 10.77 1.68
C VAL A 119 0.18 11.37 0.31
N ARG A 120 -0.23 10.58 -0.68
CA ARG A 120 -0.65 11.07 -1.97
C ARG A 120 -1.91 10.36 -2.39
N THR A 121 -2.98 11.10 -2.61
CA THR A 121 -4.22 10.56 -3.18
C THR A 121 -4.39 11.08 -4.60
N GLN A 122 -4.75 10.17 -5.49
CA GLN A 122 -5.15 10.51 -6.85
C GLN A 122 -6.61 10.15 -7.06
N PRO A 123 -7.46 11.14 -7.39
CA PRO A 123 -8.82 10.86 -7.77
C PRO A 123 -8.84 10.13 -9.12
N PRO A 124 -10.00 9.53 -9.48
CA PRO A 124 -10.20 8.93 -10.77
C PRO A 124 -9.83 9.88 -11.92
N TRP A 125 -9.25 9.35 -13.00
CA TRP A 125 -8.92 10.13 -14.20
C TRP A 125 -10.12 10.94 -14.73
N TRP A 126 -11.33 10.37 -14.69
CA TRP A 126 -12.56 11.06 -15.12
C TRP A 126 -13.06 12.13 -14.15
N GLN A 127 -12.55 12.16 -12.93
CA GLN A 127 -12.82 13.25 -11.98
C GLN A 127 -11.82 14.39 -12.14
N CYS A 128 -10.71 14.19 -12.86
CA CYS A 128 -9.64 15.17 -12.92
C CYS A 128 -8.82 15.17 -14.20
N ASP A 129 -9.20 16.11 -15.06
CA ASP A 129 -8.44 16.50 -16.26
C ASP A 129 -7.53 17.72 -16.03
N SER A 130 -7.54 18.34 -14.83
CA SER A 130 -6.75 19.54 -14.52
C SER A 130 -5.45 19.23 -13.77
N PRO A 131 -4.32 19.89 -14.12
CA PRO A 131 -3.09 19.85 -13.33
C PRO A 131 -3.35 20.28 -11.88
N GLY A 132 -2.73 19.59 -10.91
CA GLY A 132 -2.90 19.87 -9.48
C GLY A 132 -4.07 19.13 -8.83
N CYS A 133 -4.74 18.25 -9.57
CA CYS A 133 -5.74 17.41 -8.95
C CYS A 133 -5.14 16.22 -8.19
N GLY A 134 -5.56 16.08 -6.94
CA GLY A 134 -5.01 15.14 -5.97
C GLY A 134 -4.70 15.85 -4.67
N TYR A 135 -4.51 15.08 -3.61
CA TYR A 135 -4.03 15.61 -2.34
C TYR A 135 -2.66 14.99 -2.03
N ARG A 136 -1.72 15.81 -1.59
CA ARG A 136 -0.48 15.37 -0.97
C ARG A 136 -0.20 16.19 0.28
N ASN A 137 0.43 15.59 1.29
CA ASN A 137 0.78 16.27 2.55
C ASN A 137 2.27 16.62 2.67
N PHE A 138 3.04 16.47 1.59
CA PHE A 138 4.44 16.87 1.48
C PHE A 138 4.63 17.94 0.42
N GLU A 139 5.70 18.72 0.57
CA GLU A 139 6.20 19.62 -0.46
C GLU A 139 7.06 18.86 -1.49
N GLY A 140 7.15 19.38 -2.71
CA GLY A 140 7.94 18.76 -3.77
C GLY A 140 7.36 17.48 -4.36
N GLU A 141 8.23 16.55 -4.75
CA GLU A 141 7.88 15.28 -5.39
C GLU A 141 8.01 14.10 -4.41
N LEU A 142 7.33 12.98 -4.69
CA LEU A 142 7.35 11.82 -3.79
C LEU A 142 8.76 11.23 -3.54
N PRO A 143 9.70 11.21 -4.51
CA PRO A 143 11.08 10.78 -4.27
C PRO A 143 11.75 11.56 -3.13
N ASP A 144 11.56 12.88 -3.08
CA ASP A 144 12.16 13.75 -2.07
C ASP A 144 11.57 13.47 -0.69
N ALA A 145 10.25 13.30 -0.62
CA ALA A 145 9.56 12.95 0.62
C ALA A 145 9.97 11.55 1.12
N ALA A 146 10.09 10.57 0.22
CA ALA A 146 10.49 9.21 0.55
C ALA A 146 11.95 9.14 1.06
N SER A 147 12.87 9.81 0.36
CA SER A 147 14.27 9.97 0.80
C SER A 147 14.35 10.61 2.18
N CYS A 148 13.64 11.73 2.40
CA CYS A 148 13.63 12.41 3.69
C CYS A 148 13.11 11.51 4.84
N LEU A 149 12.06 10.74 4.58
CA LEU A 149 11.52 9.76 5.53
C LEU A 149 12.51 8.63 5.83
N GLY A 150 13.29 8.20 4.82
CA GLY A 150 14.30 7.14 4.93
C GLY A 150 15.59 7.55 5.67
N ALA A 151 15.87 8.85 5.75
CA ALA A 151 17.06 9.41 6.40
C ALA A 151 16.97 9.38 7.94
N LEU A 152 16.86 8.18 8.51
CA LEU A 152 16.87 7.98 9.95
C LEU A 152 18.26 8.28 10.53
N PRO A 153 18.35 8.94 11.71
CA PRO A 153 19.60 8.99 12.45
C PRO A 153 20.00 7.57 12.87
N LEU A 154 21.31 7.30 12.96
CA LEU A 154 21.78 6.04 13.56
C LEU A 154 21.31 5.94 15.00
N GLY A 155 20.75 4.80 15.36
CA GLY A 155 20.42 4.41 16.73
C GLY A 155 21.63 3.85 17.47
N ASP A 156 21.49 3.71 18.78
CA ASP A 156 22.52 3.14 19.66
C ASP A 156 22.31 1.62 19.89
N THR A 157 21.21 1.06 19.41
CA THR A 157 20.85 -0.34 19.64
C THR A 157 21.68 -1.29 18.79
N ALA A 158 22.29 -2.29 19.46
CA ALA A 158 23.11 -3.32 18.81
C ALA A 158 22.30 -4.48 18.21
N GLU A 159 21.03 -4.66 18.61
CA GLU A 159 20.18 -5.77 18.19
C GLU A 159 18.81 -5.28 17.66
N PRO A 160 18.70 -4.98 16.36
CA PRO A 160 17.47 -4.49 15.76
C PRO A 160 16.37 -5.58 15.72
N GLN A 161 15.11 -5.18 15.88
CA GLN A 161 13.95 -6.08 15.90
C GLN A 161 12.88 -5.66 14.88
N PRO A 162 13.17 -5.73 13.57
CA PRO A 162 12.31 -5.15 12.54
C PRO A 162 10.89 -5.74 12.53
N LEU A 163 10.74 -7.06 12.73
CA LEU A 163 9.43 -7.69 12.78
C LEU A 163 8.61 -7.27 14.01
N ALA A 164 9.26 -7.12 15.16
CA ALA A 164 8.57 -6.68 16.38
C ALA A 164 8.09 -5.23 16.23
N MET A 165 8.91 -4.36 15.62
CA MET A 165 8.55 -2.96 15.38
C MET A 165 7.43 -2.82 14.35
N ALA A 166 7.46 -3.62 13.28
CA ALA A 166 6.37 -3.67 12.30
C ALA A 166 5.03 -4.04 12.96
N LEU A 167 5.04 -5.06 13.84
CA LEU A 167 3.85 -5.47 14.58
C LEU A 167 3.36 -4.36 15.52
N SER A 168 4.26 -3.71 16.28
CA SER A 168 3.90 -2.60 17.17
C SER A 168 3.23 -1.44 16.44
N ALA A 169 3.76 -1.09 15.26
CA ALA A 169 3.21 -0.02 14.42
C ALA A 169 1.81 -0.38 13.88
N VAL A 170 1.62 -1.61 13.40
CA VAL A 170 0.35 -2.05 12.82
C VAL A 170 -0.74 -2.28 13.87
N ASP A 171 -0.37 -2.76 15.06
CA ASP A 171 -1.34 -2.99 16.14
C ASP A 171 -1.79 -1.69 16.83
N GLY A 172 -1.18 -0.55 16.49
CA GLY A 172 -1.49 0.77 17.06
C GLY A 172 -1.15 0.87 18.55
N THR A 173 -0.26 -0.01 19.02
CA THR A 173 0.24 -0.02 20.41
C THR A 173 1.46 0.87 20.59
N ALA A 174 2.04 1.36 19.50
CA ALA A 174 3.10 2.36 19.54
C ALA A 174 2.58 3.60 20.30
N PRO A 175 3.19 3.99 21.42
CA PRO A 175 2.77 5.18 22.14
C PRO A 175 2.98 6.42 21.26
N ASP A 176 2.04 7.37 21.25
CA ASP A 176 2.19 8.67 20.59
C ASP A 176 3.34 9.50 21.19
#